data_AF-A0A075FHI7-F1
#
_entry.id   AF-A0A075FHI7-F1
#
_cell.length_a   1.000
_cell.length_b   1.000
_cell.length_c   1.000
_cell.angle_alpha   90.00
_cell.angle_beta   90.00
_cell.angle_gamma   90.00
#
_symmetry.space_group_name_H-M   'P 1'
#
loop_
_entity.id
_entity.type
_entity.pdbx_description
1 polymer ?
#
loop_
_entity_poly.entity_id
_entity_poly.type
_entity_poly.pdbx_seq_one_letter_code
_entity_poly.pdbx_strand_id
1 'polypeptide(L)' 'MKNIKKYPYTPTEKPTNTMKQTIGKVPEWVKHIANWWSMGNISDEKFTDSMQYLIKKKL' A
#
# COMPACT_ATOMS: atom_id res chain seq x y z
N MET A 1 -28.98 28.22 22.15
CA MET A 1 -27.81 27.39 21.80
C MET A 1 -28.32 26.22 20.98
N LYS A 2 -27.80 25.99 19.76
CA LYS A 2 -28.28 24.90 18.87
C LYS A 2 -27.42 23.65 19.11
N ASN A 3 -28.04 22.61 19.68
CA ASN A 3 -27.37 21.34 19.95
C ASN A 3 -27.29 20.54 18.64
N ILE A 4 -26.10 20.39 18.10
CA ILE A 4 -25.82 19.62 16.88
C ILE A 4 -25.94 18.13 17.24
N LYS A 5 -27.00 17.46 16.77
CA LYS A 5 -27.13 16.01 16.87
C LYS A 5 -26.00 15.41 16.04
N LYS A 6 -24.96 14.90 16.72
CA LYS A 6 -23.86 14.17 16.08
C LYS A 6 -24.44 12.93 15.40
N TYR A 7 -24.05 12.70 14.16
CA TYR A 7 -24.40 11.48 13.43
C TYR A 7 -23.99 10.25 14.24
N PRO A 8 -24.80 9.17 14.25
CA PRO A 8 -24.45 7.97 14.99
C PRO A 8 -23.15 7.41 14.43
N TYR A 9 -22.12 7.35 15.28
CA TYR A 9 -20.89 6.61 14.95
C TYR A 9 -21.21 5.12 15.06
N THR A 10 -21.44 4.47 13.92
CA THR A 10 -21.37 3.03 13.82
C THR A 10 -19.89 2.68 13.61
N PRO A 11 -19.23 1.95 14.53
CA PRO A 11 -17.88 1.47 14.29
C PRO A 11 -17.90 0.59 13.04
N THR A 12 -17.24 1.01 11.97
CA THR A 12 -17.06 0.16 10.79
C THR A 12 -16.14 -0.98 11.20
N GLU A 13 -16.64 -2.21 11.20
CA GLU A 13 -15.80 -3.39 11.39
C GLU A 13 -14.79 -3.43 10.24
N LYS A 14 -13.53 -3.14 10.57
CA LYS A 14 -12.42 -3.30 9.63
C LYS A 14 -12.43 -4.79 9.21
N PRO A 15 -12.47 -5.11 7.91
CA PRO A 15 -12.52 -6.51 7.48
C PRO A 15 -11.33 -7.26 8.09
N THR A 16 -11.64 -8.21 8.98
CA THR A 16 -10.72 -9.16 9.63
C THR A 16 -10.31 -10.28 8.69
N ASN A 17 -10.34 -10.05 7.37
CA ASN A 17 -9.44 -10.75 6.47
C ASN A 17 -8.06 -10.15 6.67
N THR A 18 -7.51 -10.44 7.85
CA THR A 18 -6.09 -10.34 8.15
C THR A 18 -5.44 -11.19 7.10
N MET A 19 -4.99 -10.51 6.04
CA MET A 19 -3.99 -11.01 5.11
C MET A 19 -3.08 -11.88 5.95
N LYS A 20 -2.93 -13.15 5.57
CA LYS A 20 -1.72 -13.87 5.92
C LYS A 20 -0.61 -12.94 5.41
N GLN A 21 -0.11 -12.07 6.28
CA GLN A 21 1.18 -11.47 6.14
C GLN A 21 2.07 -12.69 6.26
N THR A 22 2.28 -13.35 5.12
CA THR A 22 3.53 -14.05 4.95
C THR A 22 4.53 -13.00 5.39
N ILE A 23 5.26 -13.29 6.46
CA ILE A 23 6.46 -12.53 6.80
C ILE A 23 7.48 -12.93 5.71
N GLY A 24 7.11 -12.68 4.45
CA GLY A 24 7.94 -12.72 3.29
C GLY A 24 8.77 -11.48 3.45
N LYS A 25 10.05 -11.67 3.71
CA LYS A 25 11.00 -10.58 3.79
C LYS A 25 10.89 -9.80 2.49
N VAL A 26 10.30 -8.60 2.55
CA VAL A 26 10.20 -7.72 1.40
C VAL A 26 11.64 -7.46 0.94
N PRO A 27 11.98 -7.76 -0.32
CA PRO A 27 13.32 -7.54 -0.83
C PRO A 27 13.70 -6.07 -0.70
N GLU A 28 14.96 -5.79 -0.38
CA GLU A 28 15.42 -4.41 -0.20
C GLU A 28 15.23 -3.56 -1.47
N TRP A 29 15.36 -4.18 -2.65
CA TRP A 29 15.10 -3.52 -3.93
C TRP A 29 13.67 -2.98 -4.07
N VAL A 30 12.66 -3.64 -3.48
CA VAL A 30 11.26 -3.20 -3.50
C VAL A 30 11.12 -1.86 -2.75
N LYS A 31 11.82 -1.72 -1.61
CA LYS A 31 11.79 -0.49 -0.81
C LYS A 31 12.42 0.68 -1.55
N HIS A 32 13.55 0.46 -2.23
CA HIS A 32 14.20 1.54 -2.99
C HIS A 32 13.30 2.07 -4.12
N ILE A 33 12.62 1.18 -4.84
CA ILE A 33 11.71 1.57 -5.92
C ILE A 33 10.44 2.24 -5.37
N ALA A 34 9.89 1.73 -4.28
CA ALA A 34 8.75 2.37 -3.60
C ALA A 34 9.11 3.77 -3.06
N ASN A 35 10.35 3.97 -2.61
CA ASN A 35 10.81 5.28 -2.16
C ASN A 35 10.84 6.29 -3.31
N TRP A 36 11.37 5.92 -4.47
CA TRP A 36 11.38 6.80 -5.64
C TRP A 36 9.97 7.09 -6.18
N TRP A 37 9.07 6.12 -6.10
CA TRP A 37 7.65 6.33 -6.47
C TRP A 37 6.95 7.28 -5.50
N SER A 38 7.12 7.06 -4.19
CA SER A 38 6.56 7.93 -3.15
C SER A 38 7.09 9.37 -3.23
N MET A 39 8.33 9.55 -3.67
CA MET A 39 8.94 10.85 -3.92
C MET A 39 8.48 11.51 -5.23
N GLY A 40 7.70 10.82 -6.07
CA GLY A 40 7.28 11.32 -7.38
C GLY A 40 8.39 11.32 -8.43
N ASN A 41 9.53 10.68 -8.16
CA ASN A 41 10.64 10.58 -9.11
C ASN A 41 10.35 9.61 -10.26
N ILE A 42 9.43 8.66 -10.04
CA ILE A 42 8.93 7.74 -11.08
C ILE A 42 7.42 7.79 -11.13
N SER A 43 6.86 7.77 -12.35
CA SER A 43 5.42 7.70 -12.56
C SER A 43 4.87 6.32 -12.16
N ASP A 44 3.56 6.25 -11.91
CA ASP A 44 2.86 5.00 -11.57
C ASP A 44 3.05 3.90 -12.64
N GLU A 45 3.12 4.31 -13.90
CA GLU A 45 3.41 3.44 -15.04
C GLU A 45 4.83 2.84 -14.94
N LYS A 46 5.84 3.68 -14.66
CA LYS A 46 7.23 3.23 -14.52
C LYS A 46 7.45 2.38 -13.28
N PHE A 47 6.74 2.66 -12.20
CA PHE A 47 6.73 1.81 -11.01
C PHE A 47 6.19 0.42 -11.33
N THR A 48 5.07 0.33 -12.04
CA THR A 48 4.44 -0.94 -12.41
C THR A 48 5.32 -1.75 -13.37
N ASP A 49 5.89 -1.11 -14.39
CA ASP A 49 6.79 -1.74 -15.35
C ASP A 49 8.05 -2.32 -14.67
N SER A 50 8.67 -1.53 -13.79
CA SER A 50 9.88 -1.95 -13.07
C SER A 50 9.60 -3.09 -12.09
N MET A 51 8.48 -3.06 -11.36
CA MET A 51 8.02 -4.17 -10.52
C MET A 51 7.80 -5.44 -11.34
N GLN A 52 7.09 -5.34 -12.46
CA GLN A 52 6.79 -6.48 -13.32
C GLN A 52 8.07 -7.09 -13.91
N TYR A 53 9.03 -6.26 -14.31
CA TYR A 53 10.34 -6.72 -14.76
C TYR A 53 11.10 -7.46 -13.66
N LEU A 54 11.15 -6.91 -12.44
CA LEU A 54 11.91 -7.50 -11.32
C LEU A 54 11.30 -8.81 -10.82
N ILE A 55 9.97 -8.89 -10.81
CA ILE A 55 9.24 -10.14 -10.49
C ILE A 55 9.49 -11.19 -11.58
N LYS A 56 9.41 -10.83 -12.87
CA LYS A 56 9.70 -11.75 -13.99
C LYS A 56 11.15 -12.21 -13.99
N LYS A 57 12.07 -11.31 -13.66
CA LYS A 57 13.51 -11.59 -13.63
C LYS A 57 13.91 -12.51 -12.47
N LYS A 58 12.98 -12.77 -11.52
CA LYS A 58 13.00 -13.86 -10.54
C LYS A 58 14.42 -14.29 -10.12
N LEU A 59 14.97 -13.55 -9.15
CA LEU A 59 15.68 -14.21 -8.06
C LEU A 59 14.64 -14.94 -7.20
#